data_AF-A0A6A4GLZ4-F1
#
_entry.id   AF-A0A6A4GLZ4-F1
#
_cell.length_a   1.000
_cell.length_b   1.000
_cell.length_c   1.000
_cell.angle_alpha   90.00
_cell.angle_beta   90.00
_cell.angle_gamma   90.00
#
_symmetry.space_group_name_H-M   'P 1'
#
loop_
_entity.id
_entity.type
_entity.pdbx_description
1 polymer ?
#
loop_
_entity_poly.entity_id
_entity_poly.type
_entity_poly.pdbx_seq_one_letter_code
_entity_poly.pdbx_strand_id
1 'polypeptide(L)'
;MASTTYRVHFESSDCPPLLCVVPANTSISDYLHQNRPNLPADISSGYLHVVVQDKPSASDADTKSEEAEVINVFVAKNIWRAHELWKEAMLSQLLRRLTRLEHDYKDIKEGGGRT
;
A
#
# COMPACT_ATOMS: atom_id res chain seq x y z
N MET A 1 -6.53 22.84 -1.07
CA MET A 1 -5.71 22.28 0.03
C MET A 1 -5.17 20.96 -0.46
N ALA A 2 -3.87 20.70 -0.31
CA ALA A 2 -3.31 19.41 -0.68
C ALA A 2 -3.83 18.32 0.27
N SER A 3 -4.15 17.15 -0.27
CA SER A 3 -4.57 15.98 0.50
C SER A 3 -3.85 14.75 -0.03
N THR A 4 -3.49 13.84 0.87
CA THR A 4 -2.80 12.61 0.53
C THR A 4 -3.76 11.44 0.65
N THR A 5 -3.81 10.59 -0.38
CA THR A 5 -4.65 9.40 -0.35
C THR A 5 -3.85 8.24 0.23
N TYR A 6 -4.41 7.60 1.26
CA TYR A 6 -3.82 6.44 1.90
C TYR A 6 -4.72 5.22 1.73
N ARG A 7 -4.11 4.06 1.49
CA ARG A 7 -4.78 2.75 1.54
C ARG A 7 -4.29 2.01 2.78
N VAL A 8 -5.19 1.78 3.72
CA VAL A 8 -4.90 1.21 5.03
C VAL A 8 -5.24 -0.27 5.00
N HIS A 9 -4.23 -1.10 5.22
CA HIS A 9 -4.31 -2.56 5.30
C HIS A 9 -4.28 -2.96 6.78
N PHE A 10 -5.21 -3.81 7.18
CA PHE A 10 -5.31 -4.29 8.56
C PHE A 10 -4.75 -5.70 8.68
N GLU A 11 -4.27 -6.04 9.87
CA GLU A 11 -3.82 -7.39 10.22
C GLU A 11 -4.89 -8.47 10.03
N SER A 12 -6.16 -8.14 10.28
CA SER A 12 -7.28 -9.05 10.05
C SER A 12 -7.55 -9.17 8.56
N SER A 13 -7.37 -10.38 8.03
CA SER A 13 -7.67 -10.75 6.63
C SER A 13 -9.15 -10.55 6.25
N ASP A 14 -10.03 -10.52 7.23
CA ASP A 14 -11.48 -10.35 7.04
C ASP A 14 -11.87 -8.89 6.81
N CYS A 15 -10.92 -7.96 6.97
CA CYS A 15 -11.15 -6.55 6.77
C CYS A 15 -10.57 -6.09 5.43
N PRO A 16 -11.42 -5.63 4.50
CA PRO A 16 -10.91 -5.08 3.25
C PRO A 16 -10.08 -3.82 3.53
N PRO A 17 -9.07 -3.52 2.68
CA PRO A 17 -8.30 -2.30 2.81
C PRO A 17 -9.20 -1.06 2.74
N LEU A 18 -8.99 -0.10 3.65
CA LEU A 18 -9.73 1.15 3.68
C LEU A 18 -8.98 2.21 2.86
N LEU A 19 -9.69 2.93 2.00
CA LEU A 19 -9.15 4.12 1.34
C LEU A 19 -9.55 5.37 2.15
N CYS A 20 -8.58 6.17 2.55
CA CYS A 20 -8.82 7.44 3.24
C CYS A 20 -8.05 8.59 2.60
N VAL A 21 -8.65 9.78 2.62
CA VAL A 21 -8.05 11.01 2.13
C VAL A 21 -7.71 11.85 3.34
N VAL A 22 -6.42 12.02 3.60
CA VAL A 22 -5.93 12.73 4.79
C VAL A 22 -5.49 14.14 4.38
N PRO A 23 -5.97 15.19 5.07
CA PRO A 23 -5.51 16.56 4.87
C PRO A 23 -3.99 16.67 5.07
N ALA A 24 -3.28 17.45 4.23
CA ALA A 24 -1.82 17.57 4.32
C ALA A 24 -1.29 18.12 5.68
N ASN A 25 -2.15 18.73 6.49
CA ASN A 25 -1.85 19.22 7.83
C ASN A 25 -2.10 18.20 8.94
N THR A 26 -2.48 16.97 8.61
CA THR A 26 -2.78 15.90 9.57
C THR A 26 -1.92 14.68 9.26
N SER A 27 -1.28 14.12 10.29
CA SER A 27 -0.58 12.85 10.12
C SER A 27 -1.59 11.71 9.94
N ILE A 28 -1.25 10.67 9.17
CA ILE A 28 -2.13 9.51 9.00
C ILE A 28 -2.42 8.82 10.33
N SER A 29 -1.45 8.78 11.24
CA SER A 29 -1.64 8.21 12.59
C SER A 29 -2.69 9.00 13.38
N ASP A 30 -2.57 10.33 13.43
CA ASP A 30 -3.55 11.19 14.12
C ASP A 30 -4.94 11.08 13.49
N TYR A 31 -4.97 11.04 12.15
CA TYR A 31 -6.22 10.88 11.39
C TYR A 31 -6.92 9.57 11.75
N LEU A 32 -6.20 8.45 11.80
CA LEU A 32 -6.74 7.14 12.17
C LEU A 32 -7.14 7.06 13.64
N HIS A 33 -6.48 7.81 14.53
CA HIS A 33 -6.88 7.90 15.93
C HIS A 33 -8.18 8.69 16.14
N GLN A 34 -8.38 9.77 15.39
CA GLN A 34 -9.57 10.63 15.47
C GLN A 34 -10.76 10.05 14.70
N ASN A 35 -10.50 9.56 13.49
CA ASN A 35 -11.48 8.99 12.59
C ASN A 35 -11.29 7.47 12.56
N ARG A 36 -11.33 6.83 13.75
CA ARG A 36 -11.19 5.38 13.85
C ARG A 36 -12.13 4.75 12.82
N PRO A 37 -11.60 4.14 11.75
CA PRO A 37 -12.47 3.39 10.86
C PRO A 37 -13.15 2.32 11.70
N ASN A 38 -14.27 1.76 11.23
CA ASN A 38 -14.91 0.62 11.89
C ASN A 38 -13.95 -0.57 11.86
N LEU A 39 -12.98 -0.53 12.77
CA LEU A 39 -12.00 -1.55 13.03
C LEU A 39 -12.81 -2.72 13.59
N PRO A 40 -12.53 -3.96 13.14
CA PRO A 40 -13.16 -5.13 13.73
C PRO A 40 -12.96 -5.06 15.25
N ALA A 41 -13.98 -5.45 16.01
CA ALA A 41 -14.04 -5.30 17.48
C ALA A 41 -12.81 -5.87 18.21
N ASP A 42 -12.08 -6.78 17.55
CA ASP A 42 -10.83 -7.35 18.03
C ASP A 42 -9.69 -6.32 18.16
N ILE A 43 -9.66 -5.25 17.38
CA ILE A 43 -8.59 -4.22 17.38
C ILE A 43 -8.90 -3.07 18.38
N SER A 44 -9.98 -3.19 19.16
CA SER A 44 -10.63 -2.08 19.86
C SER A 44 -9.88 -1.44 21.05
N SER A 45 -8.74 -1.97 21.51
CA SER A 45 -8.14 -1.51 22.79
C SER A 45 -6.60 -1.40 22.84
N GLY A 46 -5.87 -1.66 21.76
CA GLY A 46 -4.40 -1.68 21.79
C GLY A 46 -3.77 -0.56 20.96
N TYR A 47 -2.55 -0.14 21.33
CA TYR A 47 -1.71 0.74 20.51
C TYR A 47 -1.64 0.18 19.08
N LEU A 48 -2.15 0.93 18.12
CA LEU A 48 -2.06 0.58 16.71
C LEU A 48 -0.67 0.98 16.22
N HIS A 49 0.09 0.01 15.72
CA HIS A 49 1.35 0.29 15.05
C HIS A 49 1.09 0.52 13.57
N VAL A 50 1.58 1.67 13.07
CA VAL A 50 1.38 2.13 11.71
C VAL A 50 2.72 2.07 10.98
N VAL A 51 2.81 1.26 9.93
CA VAL A 51 3.95 1.24 9.02
C VAL A 51 3.51 1.83 7.69
N VAL A 52 4.13 2.94 7.30
CA VAL A 52 3.84 3.62 6.03
C VAL A 52 4.84 3.12 4.99
N GLN A 53 4.35 2.68 3.83
CA GLN A 53 5.22 2.44 2.70
C GLN A 53 5.71 3.78 2.17
N ASP A 54 7.03 3.99 2.14
CA ASP A 54 7.60 5.20 1.55
C ASP A 54 7.10 5.37 0.11
N LYS A 55 6.87 6.64 -0.27
CA LYS A 55 6.56 6.98 -1.66
C LYS A 55 7.68 6.42 -2.55
N PRO A 56 7.36 5.76 -3.67
CA PRO A 56 8.38 5.48 -4.67
C PRO A 56 8.97 6.83 -5.09
N SER A 57 10.27 7.00 -4.88
CA SER A 57 10.98 8.21 -5.27
C SER A 57 10.73 8.43 -6.77
N ALA A 58 10.42 9.67 -7.17
CA ALA A 58 9.98 10.05 -8.52
C ALA A 58 10.94 9.66 -9.66
N SER A 59 12.11 9.11 -9.33
CA SER A 59 13.11 8.56 -10.24
C SER A 59 12.66 7.30 -11.01
N ASP A 60 11.63 6.60 -10.55
CA ASP A 60 11.06 5.40 -11.23
C ASP A 60 9.83 5.73 -12.10
N ALA A 61 9.55 7.02 -12.34
CA ALA A 61 8.42 7.48 -13.16
C ALA A 61 8.70 7.31 -14.66
N ASP A 62 8.83 6.06 -15.11
CA ASP A 62 8.54 5.72 -16.48
C ASP A 62 7.18 5.00 -16.54
N THR A 63 6.34 5.47 -17.46
CA THR A 63 4.97 5.03 -17.73
C THR A 63 3.85 5.55 -16.81
N LYS A 64 3.20 6.62 -17.28
CA LYS A 64 1.75 6.88 -17.25
C LYS A 64 0.93 6.00 -16.28
N SER A 65 0.72 6.47 -15.07
CA SER A 65 -0.54 6.22 -14.38
C SER A 65 -0.87 7.47 -13.57
N GLU A 66 -1.84 8.26 -14.04
CA GLU A 66 -2.56 9.27 -13.25
C GLU A 66 -3.43 8.59 -12.15
N GLU A 67 -2.96 7.49 -11.57
CA GLU A 67 -3.50 7.00 -10.32
C GLU A 67 -3.03 7.99 -9.26
N ALA A 68 -3.98 8.76 -8.72
CA ALA A 68 -3.76 9.61 -7.56
C ALA A 68 -2.87 8.85 -6.57
N GLU A 69 -1.67 9.37 -6.30
CA GLU A 69 -0.60 8.67 -5.61
C GLU A 69 -1.11 8.07 -4.27
N VAL A 70 -1.44 6.78 -4.28
CA VAL A 70 -2.00 6.09 -3.11
C VAL A 70 -0.85 5.53 -2.29
N ILE A 71 -0.72 5.99 -1.06
CA ILE A 71 0.29 5.50 -0.12
C ILE A 71 -0.29 4.32 0.68
N ASN A 72 0.37 3.16 0.65
CA ASN A 72 -0.06 2.03 1.46
C ASN A 72 0.39 2.19 2.92
N VAL A 73 -0.50 1.84 3.83
CA VAL A 73 -0.31 1.92 5.28
C VAL A 73 -0.71 0.59 5.89
N PHE A 74 0.12 0.01 6.74
CA PHE A 74 -0.11 -1.28 7.36
C PHE A 74 -0.33 -1.09 8.85
N VAL A 75 -1.46 -1.59 9.35
CA VAL A 75 -1.92 -1.38 10.72
C VAL A 75 -2.12 -2.73 11.41
N ALA A 76 -1.43 -2.92 12.52
CA ALA A 76 -1.52 -4.13 13.35
C ALA A 76 -1.44 -3.80 14.84
N LYS A 77 -1.83 -4.76 15.69
CA LYS A 77 -1.67 -4.64 17.15
C LYS A 77 -0.22 -4.70 17.61
N ASN A 78 0.65 -5.30 16.79
CA ASN A 78 2.07 -5.49 17.08
C ASN A 78 2.91 -4.91 15.94
N ILE A 79 3.94 -4.13 16.28
CA ILE A 79 4.86 -3.53 15.29
C ILE A 79 5.54 -4.57 14.40
N TRP A 80 5.91 -5.72 14.96
CA TRP A 80 6.51 -6.82 14.19
C TRP A 80 5.55 -7.33 13.12
N ARG A 81 4.26 -7.44 13.47
CA ARG A 81 3.23 -7.88 12.54
C ARG A 81 2.94 -6.83 11.46
N ALA A 82 2.91 -5.55 11.83
CA ALA A 82 2.79 -4.47 10.84
C ALA A 82 3.94 -4.49 9.82
N HIS A 83 5.17 -4.78 10.29
CA HIS A 83 6.32 -4.97 9.41
C HIS A 83 6.24 -6.23 8.54
N GLU A 84 5.72 -7.34 9.05
CA GLU A 84 5.49 -8.55 8.25
C GLU A 84 4.49 -8.28 7.12
N LEU A 85 3.36 -7.65 7.41
CA LEU A 85 2.36 -7.28 6.39
C LEU A 85 2.97 -6.38 5.31
N TRP A 86 3.79 -5.41 5.71
CA TRP A 86 4.52 -4.57 4.77
C TRP A 86 5.48 -5.39 3.89
N LYS A 87 6.24 -6.33 4.47
CA LYS A 87 7.14 -7.23 3.72
C LYS A 87 6.36 -8.13 2.75
N GLU A 88 5.24 -8.71 3.19
CA GLU A 88 4.38 -9.55 2.36
C GLU A 88 3.81 -8.77 1.17
N ALA A 89 3.37 -7.53 1.40
CA ALA A 89 2.87 -6.65 0.35
C ALA A 89 3.98 -6.27 -0.64
N MET A 90 5.18 -5.94 -0.16
CA MET A 90 6.34 -5.66 -1.01
C MET A 90 6.75 -6.87 -1.85
N LEU A 91 6.83 -8.05 -1.24
CA LEU A 91 7.17 -9.29 -1.93
C LEU A 91 6.14 -9.59 -3.02
N SER A 92 4.85 -9.44 -2.72
CA SER A 92 3.78 -9.60 -3.69
C SER A 92 3.88 -8.60 -4.85
N GLN A 93 4.29 -7.36 -4.59
CA GLN A 93 4.53 -6.37 -5.63
C GLN A 93 5.73 -6.72 -6.50
N LEU A 94 6.83 -7.17 -5.90
CA LEU A 94 8.03 -7.61 -6.62
C LEU A 94 7.75 -8.83 -7.49
N LEU A 95 7.04 -9.84 -6.96
CA LEU A 95 6.64 -11.02 -7.73
C LEU A 95 5.79 -10.64 -8.94
N ARG A 96 4.80 -9.74 -8.78
CA ARG A 96 4.00 -9.26 -9.91
C ARG A 96 4.85 -8.53 -10.96
N ARG A 97 5.84 -7.73 -10.56
CA ARG A 97 6.78 -7.09 -11.50
C ARG A 97 7.64 -8.11 -12.22
N LEU A 98 8.13 -9.11 -11.50
CA LEU A 98 8.95 -10.18 -12.06
C LEU A 98 8.17 -11.02 -13.07
N THR A 99 6.92 -11.40 -12.75
CA THR A 99 6.05 -12.11 -13.70
C THR A 99 5.75 -11.29 -14.96
N ARG A 100 5.58 -9.96 -14.84
CA ARG A 100 5.44 -9.09 -16.02
C ARG A 100 6.70 -9.06 -16.86
N LEU A 101 7.87 -8.91 -16.24
CA LEU A 101 9.15 -8.94 -16.94
C LEU A 101 9.41 -10.29 -17.62
N GLU A 102 9.03 -11.40 -16.99
CA GLU A 102 9.11 -12.73 -17.60
C GLU A 102 8.19 -12.85 -18.82
N HIS A 103 6.99 -12.28 -18.74
CA HIS A 103 6.05 -12.22 -19.87
C HIS A 103 6.62 -11.38 -21.02
N ASP A 104 7.09 -10.16 -20.72
CA ASP A 104 7.69 -9.26 -21.71
C ASP A 104 8.93 -9.88 -22.37
N TYR A 105 9.79 -10.52 -21.58
CA TYR A 105 10.96 -11.23 -22.08
C TYR A 105 10.57 -12.39 -23.00
N LYS A 106 9.53 -13.14 -22.63
CA LYS A 106 9.01 -14.23 -23.46
C LYS A 106 8.43 -13.69 -24.78
N ASP A 107 7.66 -12.61 -24.74
CA ASP A 107 7.11 -11.95 -25.92
C ASP A 107 8.21 -11.47 -26.88
N ILE A 108 9.30 -10.89 -26.36
CA ILE A 108 10.46 -10.46 -27.15
C ILE A 108 11.18 -11.67 -27.76
N LYS A 109 11.40 -12.72 -26.96
CA LYS A 109 12.15 -13.92 -27.38
C LYS A 109 11.39 -14.76 -28.40
N GLU A 110 10.06 -14.84 -28.29
CA GLU A 110 9.19 -15.57 -29.23
C GLU A 110 8.91 -14.78 -30.51
N GLY A 111 9.57 -13.63 -30.71
CA GLY A 111 9.48 -12.85 -31.92
C GLY A 111 8.20 -12.04 -31.99
N GLY A 112 7.88 -11.30 -30.93
CA GLY A 112 6.85 -10.27 -30.87
C GLY A 112 7.05 -9.15 -31.89
N GLY A 113 6.92 -9.50 -33.17
CA GLY A 113 6.59 -8.60 -34.25
C GLY A 113 5.10 -8.28 -34.16
N ARG A 114 4.79 -7.15 -33.52
CA ARG A 114 3.65 -6.34 -33.92
C ARG A 114 4.18 -4.92 -34.14
N THR A 115 4.57 -4.71 -35.41
CA THR A 115 4.79 -3.44 -36.15
C THR A 115 5.49 -2.31 -35.40
#